data_AF-A0A644VUZ7-F1
#
_entry.id   AF-A0A644VUZ7-F1
#
_cell.length_a   1.000
_cell.length_b   1.000
_cell.length_c   1.000
_cell.angle_alpha   90.00
_cell.angle_beta   90.00
_cell.angle_gamma   90.00
#
_symmetry.space_group_name_H-M   'P 1'
#
loop_
_entity.id
_entity.type
_entity.pdbx_description
1 polymer ?
#
loop_
_entity_poly.entity_id
_entity_poly.type
_entity_poly.pdbx_seq_one_letter_code
_entity_poly.pdbx_strand_id
1 'polypeptide(L)'
;MKTRKYSVLLSILLISYYHVQAQSAPEALLAQLPGIPNVNCAADTSEINRFSDRIYKVKEIIDQEIDRIHSNAQSDMEASKNKIMSDAVRQSGLSGNDLKKLQQSGGSKEQGRKAAEKVVMEQYNLSLQDLEKVGEMSDAEQEKWAQDYADKMMNQAKKDPEAAVKKGDKAKRLFDLASEQKKLGEYITERMTRVAGILHNVEIQDSIETRKLEEKTRPLEEQLCSGICTPAEAARSRAAEKQIYALKIKFCEKMSPLLADAISQYQTTLKALLPDYRKLTDIQNEIVRLQQTGVMVPDDLSCYTAVSEYADVLSEAYRYWVGKFND
;
A
#
# COMPACT_ATOMS: atom_id res chain seq x y z
N MET A 1 54.08 -11.31 -8.58
CA MET A 1 53.01 -10.65 -9.38
C MET A 1 51.67 -11.41 -9.45
N LYS A 2 51.60 -12.74 -9.27
CA LYS A 2 50.32 -13.48 -9.28
C LYS A 2 49.45 -13.25 -8.04
N THR A 3 50.03 -13.19 -6.84
CA THR A 3 49.29 -13.02 -5.57
C THR A 3 48.57 -11.68 -5.42
N ARG A 4 49.14 -10.57 -5.95
CA ARG A 4 48.50 -9.24 -5.94
C ARG A 4 47.24 -9.15 -6.81
N LYS A 5 47.12 -9.96 -7.87
CA LYS A 5 45.95 -9.96 -8.76
C LYS A 5 44.75 -10.66 -8.12
N TYR A 6 44.98 -11.70 -7.31
CA TYR A 6 43.91 -12.40 -6.60
C TYR A 6 43.32 -11.57 -5.46
N SER A 7 44.13 -10.79 -4.74
CA SER A 7 43.62 -9.91 -3.68
C SER A 7 42.72 -8.79 -4.21
N VAL A 8 43.06 -8.19 -5.36
CA VAL A 8 42.23 -7.12 -5.97
C VAL A 8 40.92 -7.67 -6.53
N LEU A 9 40.93 -8.88 -7.11
CA LEU A 9 39.71 -9.56 -7.58
C LEU A 9 38.78 -9.95 -6.42
N LEU A 10 39.33 -10.37 -5.28
CA LEU A 10 38.55 -10.70 -4.08
C LEU A 10 37.90 -9.44 -3.45
N SER A 11 38.63 -8.31 -3.45
CA SER A 11 38.11 -7.03 -2.95
C SER A 11 36.99 -6.46 -3.82
N ILE A 12 37.07 -6.61 -5.15
CA ILE A 12 36.01 -6.16 -6.06
C ILE A 12 34.75 -7.01 -5.91
N LEU A 13 34.90 -8.33 -5.71
CA LEU A 13 33.78 -9.25 -5.44
C LEU A 13 33.08 -8.96 -4.09
N LEU A 14 33.84 -8.56 -3.06
CA LEU A 14 33.29 -8.16 -1.76
C LEU A 14 32.58 -6.80 -1.82
N ILE A 15 33.10 -5.82 -2.57
CA ILE A 15 32.46 -4.49 -2.71
C ILE A 15 31.17 -4.57 -3.56
N SER A 16 31.11 -5.46 -4.55
CA SER A 16 29.86 -5.74 -5.28
C SER A 16 28.81 -6.50 -4.47
N TYR A 17 29.18 -7.08 -3.32
CA TYR A 17 28.23 -7.73 -2.40
C TYR A 17 27.52 -6.73 -1.48
N TYR A 18 28.07 -5.51 -1.30
CA TYR A 18 27.51 -4.51 -0.39
C TYR A 18 26.52 -3.53 -1.04
N HIS A 19 26.25 -3.65 -2.35
CA HIS A 19 25.27 -2.80 -3.05
C HIS A 19 24.07 -3.56 -3.62
N VAL A 20 23.92 -4.84 -3.26
CA VAL A 20 22.61 -5.48 -3.27
C VAL A 20 22.13 -5.40 -1.82
N GLN A 21 21.50 -4.27 -1.43
CA GLN A 21 20.48 -4.40 -0.40
C GLN A 21 19.49 -5.40 -0.99
N ALA A 22 19.51 -6.63 -0.49
CA ALA A 22 18.53 -7.63 -0.85
C ALA A 22 17.18 -7.02 -0.48
N GLN A 23 16.42 -6.55 -1.48
CA GLN A 23 15.04 -6.13 -1.28
C GLN A 23 14.36 -7.27 -0.54
N SER A 24 13.93 -6.99 0.68
CA SER A 24 13.25 -7.97 1.51
C SER A 24 11.87 -8.17 0.91
N ALA A 25 11.66 -9.29 0.22
CA ALA A 25 10.40 -9.60 -0.44
C ALA A 25 9.19 -9.38 0.50
N PRO A 26 8.04 -8.91 -0.01
CA PRO A 26 6.85 -8.66 0.79
C PRO A 26 6.44 -9.84 1.70
N GLU A 27 6.58 -11.08 1.23
CA GLU A 27 6.33 -12.29 2.03
C GLU A 27 7.27 -12.41 3.23
N ALA A 28 8.55 -12.04 3.04
CA ALA A 28 9.54 -12.09 4.11
C ALA A 28 9.25 -11.03 5.17
N LEU A 29 8.77 -9.84 4.78
CA LEU A 29 8.35 -8.80 5.72
C LEU A 29 7.05 -9.20 6.44
N LEU A 30 6.07 -9.76 5.72
CA LEU A 30 4.86 -10.32 6.32
C LEU A 30 5.18 -11.44 7.32
N ALA A 31 6.14 -12.31 7.02
CA ALA A 31 6.60 -13.36 7.93
C ALA A 31 7.40 -12.81 9.13
N GLN A 32 7.98 -11.62 8.99
CA GLN A 32 8.68 -10.93 10.09
C GLN A 32 7.72 -10.24 11.06
N LEU A 33 6.45 -10.00 10.71
CA LEU A 33 5.47 -9.53 11.67
C LEU A 33 5.27 -10.55 12.82
N PRO A 34 4.90 -10.10 14.04
CA PRO A 34 4.55 -11.03 15.10
C PRO A 34 3.30 -11.84 14.73
N GLY A 35 3.21 -13.06 15.26
CA GLY A 35 2.00 -13.86 15.12
C GLY A 35 0.84 -13.22 15.88
N ILE A 36 -0.38 -13.45 15.41
CA ILE A 36 -1.61 -12.99 16.08
C ILE A 36 -1.61 -13.56 17.52
N PRO A 37 -1.71 -12.71 18.55
CA PRO A 37 -1.60 -13.16 19.92
C PRO A 37 -2.79 -14.03 20.31
N ASN A 38 -2.55 -15.01 21.18
CA ASN A 38 -3.63 -15.68 21.88
C ASN A 38 -4.33 -14.69 22.81
N VAL A 39 -5.63 -14.88 23.04
CA VAL A 39 -6.39 -14.03 23.95
C VAL A 39 -5.80 -14.10 25.35
N ASN A 40 -5.16 -13.02 25.76
CA ASN A 40 -4.57 -12.85 27.09
C ASN A 40 -4.90 -11.45 27.63
N CYS A 41 -6.03 -11.34 28.32
CA CYS A 41 -6.53 -10.07 28.84
C CYS A 41 -5.65 -9.44 29.92
N ALA A 42 -4.80 -10.25 30.56
CA ALA A 42 -3.85 -9.84 31.58
C ALA A 42 -2.39 -9.98 31.11
N ALA A 43 -2.16 -9.89 29.80
CA ALA A 43 -0.82 -9.90 29.21
C ALA A 43 0.09 -8.88 29.88
N ASP A 44 1.38 -9.20 29.95
CA ASP A 44 2.37 -8.29 30.52
C ASP A 44 2.65 -7.14 29.55
N THR A 45 2.81 -5.92 30.05
CA THR A 45 3.12 -4.77 29.19
C THR A 45 4.41 -4.97 28.39
N SER A 46 5.38 -5.73 28.93
CA SER A 46 6.60 -6.08 28.17
C SER A 46 6.32 -6.97 26.95
N GLU A 47 5.31 -7.83 27.00
CA GLU A 47 4.87 -8.65 25.88
C GLU A 47 4.26 -7.79 24.78
N ILE A 48 3.37 -6.86 25.17
CA ILE A 48 2.69 -5.93 24.26
C ILE A 48 3.71 -5.00 23.60
N ASN A 49 4.63 -4.42 24.38
CA ASN A 49 5.68 -3.55 23.84
C ASN A 49 6.53 -4.28 22.81
N ARG A 50 6.99 -5.51 23.12
CA ARG A 50 7.76 -6.31 22.16
C ARG A 50 6.96 -6.65 20.89
N PHE A 51 5.66 -6.89 21.02
CA PHE A 51 4.77 -7.12 19.88
C PHE A 51 4.69 -5.88 19.00
N SER A 52 4.38 -4.72 19.58
CA SER A 52 4.27 -3.44 18.87
C SER A 52 5.60 -3.00 18.27
N ASP A 53 6.72 -3.10 19.00
CA ASP A 53 8.06 -2.77 18.51
C ASP A 53 8.43 -3.55 17.25
N ARG A 54 8.05 -4.84 17.20
CA ARG A 54 8.30 -5.69 16.04
C ARG A 54 7.48 -5.25 14.83
N ILE A 55 6.22 -4.81 15.04
CA ILE A 55 5.38 -4.25 13.99
C ILE A 55 5.98 -2.95 13.46
N TYR A 56 6.31 -2.01 14.36
CA TYR A 56 6.91 -0.73 13.97
C TYR A 56 8.19 -0.90 13.17
N LYS A 57 9.06 -1.83 13.58
CA LYS A 57 10.29 -2.11 12.86
C LYS A 57 10.05 -2.65 11.45
N VAL A 58 9.06 -3.53 11.26
CA VAL A 58 8.72 -4.03 9.93
C VAL A 58 8.10 -2.93 9.07
N LYS A 59 7.22 -2.10 9.64
CA LYS A 59 6.64 -0.94 8.95
C LYS A 59 7.71 0.04 8.49
N GLU A 60 8.68 0.36 9.35
CA GLU A 60 9.79 1.25 8.99
C GLU A 60 10.58 0.71 7.78
N ILE A 61 10.83 -0.60 7.71
CA ILE A 61 11.50 -1.22 6.56
C ILE A 61 10.63 -1.13 5.30
N ILE A 62 9.33 -1.35 5.43
CA ILE A 62 8.37 -1.23 4.31
C ILE A 62 8.33 0.20 3.78
N ASP A 63 8.18 1.18 4.67
CA ASP A 63 8.08 2.60 4.31
C ASP A 63 9.35 3.07 3.61
N GLN A 64 10.54 2.69 4.13
CA GLN A 64 11.82 2.98 3.48
C GLN A 64 11.91 2.39 2.06
N GLU A 65 11.36 1.20 1.85
CA GLU A 65 11.38 0.54 0.55
C GLU A 65 10.40 1.18 -0.44
N ILE A 66 9.19 1.55 0.01
CA ILE A 66 8.20 2.30 -0.79
C ILE A 66 8.79 3.66 -1.18
N ASP A 67 9.35 4.42 -0.23
CA ASP A 67 9.96 5.73 -0.48
C ASP A 67 11.11 5.63 -1.50
N ARG A 68 11.93 4.58 -1.38
CA ARG A 68 13.02 4.33 -2.33
C ARG A 68 12.49 4.03 -3.73
N ILE A 69 11.42 3.24 -3.85
CA ILE A 69 10.78 2.93 -5.13
C ILE A 69 10.21 4.20 -5.77
N HIS A 70 9.43 4.99 -5.02
CA HIS A 70 8.85 6.24 -5.51
C HIS A 70 9.92 7.25 -5.92
N SER A 71 10.99 7.40 -5.11
CA SER A 71 12.10 8.30 -5.45
C SER A 71 12.82 7.89 -6.75
N ASN A 72 13.06 6.59 -6.94
CA ASN A 72 13.63 6.08 -8.19
C ASN A 72 12.69 6.32 -9.38
N ALA A 73 11.40 6.05 -9.22
CA ALA A 73 10.40 6.25 -10.25
C ALA A 73 10.31 7.73 -10.69
N GLN A 74 10.36 8.66 -9.72
CA GLN A 74 10.38 10.09 -10.00
C GLN A 74 11.64 10.52 -10.77
N SER A 75 12.82 10.05 -10.35
CA SER A 75 14.07 10.36 -11.06
C SER A 75 14.08 9.82 -12.49
N ASP A 76 13.55 8.61 -12.70
CA ASP A 76 13.46 7.99 -14.02
C ASP A 76 12.44 8.70 -14.92
N MET A 77 11.38 9.27 -14.34
CA MET A 77 10.36 10.02 -15.07
C MET A 77 10.96 11.30 -15.64
N GLU A 78 11.68 12.05 -14.82
CA GLU A 78 12.38 13.27 -15.24
C GLU A 78 13.40 12.98 -16.35
N ALA A 79 14.15 11.88 -16.24
CA ALA A 79 15.07 11.44 -17.29
C ALA A 79 14.34 11.04 -18.58
N SER A 80 13.15 10.44 -18.47
CA SER A 80 12.38 9.89 -19.59
C SER A 80 11.52 10.92 -20.33
N LYS A 81 11.20 12.06 -19.72
CA LYS A 81 10.35 13.12 -20.29
C LYS A 81 10.79 13.56 -21.70
N ASN A 82 12.08 13.82 -21.89
CA ASN A 82 12.62 14.23 -23.19
C ASN A 82 12.52 13.12 -24.24
N LYS A 83 12.66 11.86 -23.81
CA LYS A 83 12.54 10.68 -24.69
C LYS A 83 11.10 10.47 -25.11
N ILE A 84 10.15 10.51 -24.18
CA ILE A 84 8.70 10.41 -24.45
C ILE A 84 8.31 11.48 -25.48
N MET A 85 8.75 12.72 -25.25
CA MET A 85 8.43 13.84 -26.13
C MET A 85 9.05 13.67 -27.53
N SER A 86 10.30 13.20 -27.61
CA SER A 86 10.97 12.90 -28.88
C SER A 86 10.31 11.74 -29.64
N ASP A 87 9.92 10.67 -28.96
CA ASP A 87 9.29 9.50 -29.57
C ASP A 87 7.88 9.82 -30.08
N ALA A 88 7.10 10.60 -29.34
CA ALA A 88 5.79 11.09 -29.78
C ALA A 88 5.90 11.96 -31.05
N VAL A 89 6.87 12.88 -31.10
CA VAL A 89 7.13 13.70 -32.31
C VAL A 89 7.54 12.85 -33.51
N ARG A 90 8.38 11.82 -33.29
CA ARG A 90 8.79 10.91 -34.37
C ARG A 90 7.62 10.08 -34.90
N GLN A 91 6.68 9.69 -34.03
CA GLN A 91 5.52 8.86 -34.39
C GLN A 91 4.38 9.66 -35.04
N SER A 92 4.30 10.98 -34.84
CA SER A 92 3.29 11.84 -35.48
C SER A 92 3.58 12.18 -36.94
N GLY A 93 4.72 11.73 -37.49
CA GLY A 93 5.10 11.98 -38.87
C GLY A 93 5.70 13.37 -39.13
N LEU A 94 5.93 14.17 -38.08
CA LEU A 94 6.71 15.41 -38.18
C LEU A 94 8.18 15.06 -38.43
N SER A 95 8.78 15.62 -39.49
CA SER A 95 10.17 15.33 -39.81
C SER A 95 11.10 15.99 -38.79
N GLY A 96 12.28 15.41 -38.54
CA GLY A 96 13.30 16.06 -37.68
C GLY A 96 13.71 17.46 -38.15
N ASN A 97 13.44 17.79 -39.42
CA ASN A 97 13.60 19.13 -39.98
C ASN A 97 12.49 20.11 -39.58
N ASP A 98 11.26 19.65 -39.36
CA ASP A 98 10.16 20.48 -38.85
C ASP A 98 10.39 20.86 -37.38
N LEU A 99 11.02 19.95 -36.62
CA LEU A 99 11.47 20.23 -35.25
C LEU A 99 12.62 21.24 -35.20
N LYS A 100 13.59 21.13 -36.11
CA LYS A 100 14.67 22.13 -36.25
C LYS A 100 14.13 23.49 -36.70
N LYS A 101 13.15 23.53 -37.61
CA LYS A 101 12.47 24.79 -37.99
C LYS A 101 11.68 25.40 -36.83
N LEU A 102 11.05 24.60 -35.98
CA LEU A 102 10.39 25.05 -34.74
C LEU A 102 11.40 25.53 -33.68
N GLN A 103 12.62 24.99 -33.65
CA GLN A 103 13.70 25.43 -32.75
C GLN A 103 14.48 26.65 -33.29
N GLN A 104 14.53 26.86 -34.61
CA GLN A 104 15.31 27.91 -35.27
C GLN A 104 14.49 29.13 -35.71
N SER A 105 13.18 28.98 -35.93
CA SER A 105 12.29 30.14 -35.95
C SER A 105 12.11 30.62 -34.52
N GLY A 106 12.16 31.92 -34.26
CA GLY A 106 12.13 32.52 -32.92
C GLY A 106 10.86 32.29 -32.09
N GLY A 107 10.08 31.26 -32.38
CA GLY A 107 9.07 30.69 -31.50
C GLY A 107 9.76 29.86 -30.43
N SER A 108 9.90 30.45 -29.24
CA SER A 108 10.35 29.87 -27.97
C SER A 108 10.23 28.33 -27.91
N LYS A 109 11.22 27.65 -27.32
CA LYS A 109 11.16 26.23 -26.87
C LYS A 109 9.76 25.80 -26.37
N GLU A 110 9.00 26.72 -25.79
CA GLU A 110 7.63 26.57 -25.35
C GLU A 110 6.60 26.19 -26.45
N GLN A 111 6.71 26.71 -27.67
CA GLN A 111 5.79 26.34 -28.77
C GLN A 111 6.06 24.92 -29.28
N GLY A 112 7.33 24.52 -29.39
CA GLY A 112 7.69 23.14 -29.72
C GLY A 112 7.24 22.14 -28.64
N ARG A 113 7.35 22.53 -27.36
CA ARG A 113 6.86 21.76 -26.22
C ARG A 113 5.34 21.57 -26.27
N LYS A 114 4.58 22.65 -26.52
CA LYS A 114 3.11 22.60 -26.66
C LYS A 114 2.64 21.72 -27.82
N ALA A 115 3.34 21.75 -28.95
CA ALA A 115 3.01 20.89 -30.09
C ALA A 115 3.23 19.41 -29.76
N ALA A 116 4.33 19.09 -29.07
CA ALA A 116 4.61 17.72 -28.65
C ALA A 116 3.67 17.22 -27.55
N GLU A 117 3.30 18.08 -26.58
CA GLU A 117 2.25 17.80 -25.59
C GLU A 117 0.90 17.48 -26.23
N LYS A 118 0.53 18.24 -27.27
CA LYS A 118 -0.70 18.00 -28.02
C LYS A 118 -0.67 16.63 -28.71
N VAL A 119 0.45 16.23 -29.29
CA VAL A 119 0.63 14.90 -29.90
C VAL A 119 0.52 13.79 -28.85
N VAL A 120 1.18 13.94 -27.69
CA VAL A 120 1.10 12.98 -26.59
C VAL A 120 -0.36 12.84 -26.11
N MET A 121 -1.06 13.95 -25.93
CA MET A 121 -2.47 13.98 -25.56
C MET A 121 -3.36 13.33 -26.63
N GLU A 122 -3.15 13.58 -27.92
CA GLU A 122 -3.96 12.98 -28.99
C GLU A 122 -3.70 11.47 -29.14
N GLN A 123 -2.46 11.02 -28.89
CA GLN A 123 -2.07 9.63 -29.11
C GLN A 123 -2.37 8.73 -27.90
N TYR A 124 -2.12 9.23 -26.69
CA TYR A 124 -2.20 8.47 -25.44
C TYR A 124 -3.33 8.92 -24.54
N ASN A 125 -3.98 10.05 -24.86
CA ASN A 125 -5.06 10.62 -24.07
C ASN A 125 -4.65 10.97 -22.63
N LEU A 126 -3.36 11.28 -22.48
CA LEU A 126 -2.64 11.65 -21.27
C LEU A 126 -1.84 12.92 -21.54
N SER A 127 -1.79 13.84 -20.57
CA SER A 127 -0.83 14.95 -20.61
C SER A 127 0.48 14.58 -19.91
N LEU A 128 1.57 15.29 -20.21
CA LEU A 128 2.84 15.13 -19.48
C LEU A 128 2.68 15.44 -17.98
N GLN A 129 1.81 16.39 -17.64
CA GLN A 129 1.49 16.72 -16.26
C GLN A 129 0.73 15.58 -15.56
N ASP A 130 -0.12 14.84 -16.29
CA ASP A 130 -0.79 13.66 -15.72
C ASP A 130 0.22 12.56 -15.39
N LEU A 131 1.24 12.36 -16.25
CA LEU A 131 2.30 11.38 -16.00
C LEU A 131 3.18 11.75 -14.80
N GLU A 132 3.50 13.04 -14.64
CA GLU A 132 4.23 13.54 -13.46
C GLU A 132 3.43 13.30 -12.18
N LYS A 133 2.14 13.66 -12.17
CA LYS A 133 1.26 13.47 -11.01
C LYS A 133 1.12 12.01 -10.61
N VAL A 134 1.07 11.08 -11.57
CA VAL A 134 1.00 9.64 -11.24
C VAL A 134 2.22 9.19 -10.45
N GLY A 135 3.41 9.73 -10.75
CA GLY A 135 4.62 9.44 -9.96
C GLY A 135 4.62 10.03 -8.55
N GLU A 136 3.74 10.98 -8.26
CA GLU A 136 3.57 11.62 -6.95
C GLU A 136 2.37 11.07 -6.15
N MET A 137 1.52 10.25 -6.79
CA MET A 137 0.34 9.63 -6.18
C MET A 137 0.73 8.49 -5.24
N SER A 138 -0.06 8.29 -4.18
CA SER A 138 -0.01 7.06 -3.38
C SER A 138 -0.41 5.84 -4.22
N ASP A 139 -0.01 4.64 -3.82
CA ASP A 139 -0.32 3.40 -4.55
C ASP A 139 -1.83 3.20 -4.78
N ALA A 140 -2.66 3.52 -3.79
CA ALA A 140 -4.12 3.44 -3.93
C ALA A 140 -4.66 4.44 -4.97
N GLU A 141 -4.09 5.65 -5.04
CA GLU A 141 -4.42 6.64 -6.05
C GLU A 141 -3.91 6.23 -7.43
N GLN A 142 -2.72 5.62 -7.51
CA GLN A 142 -2.16 5.08 -8.75
C GLN A 142 -3.03 3.93 -9.28
N GLU A 143 -3.46 3.00 -8.43
CA GLU A 143 -4.35 1.90 -8.82
C GLU A 143 -5.67 2.45 -9.37
N LYS A 144 -6.30 3.39 -8.64
CA LYS A 144 -7.55 4.02 -9.06
C LYS A 144 -7.40 4.77 -10.38
N TRP A 145 -6.34 5.56 -10.52
CA TRP A 145 -6.02 6.24 -11.77
C TRP A 145 -5.87 5.24 -12.93
N ALA A 146 -5.19 4.13 -12.68
CA ALA A 146 -4.95 3.11 -13.70
C ALA A 146 -6.26 2.40 -14.10
N GLN A 147 -7.19 2.17 -13.16
CA GLN A 147 -8.53 1.65 -13.44
C GLN A 147 -9.36 2.65 -14.26
N ASP A 148 -9.38 3.93 -13.87
CA ASP A 148 -10.09 5.00 -14.59
C ASP A 148 -9.54 5.17 -16.02
N TYR A 149 -8.21 5.08 -16.17
CA TYR A 149 -7.55 5.13 -17.46
C TYR A 149 -7.93 3.93 -18.34
N ALA A 150 -7.92 2.71 -17.78
CA ALA A 150 -8.35 1.50 -18.48
C ALA A 150 -9.81 1.63 -18.98
N ASP A 151 -10.71 2.11 -18.13
CA ASP A 151 -12.11 2.35 -18.50
C ASP A 151 -12.27 3.39 -19.61
N LYS A 152 -11.49 4.48 -19.55
CA LYS A 152 -11.45 5.50 -20.60
C LYS A 152 -11.00 4.90 -21.94
N MET A 153 -9.96 4.08 -21.92
CA MET A 153 -9.42 3.41 -23.11
C MET A 153 -10.42 2.40 -23.70
N MET A 154 -11.05 1.58 -22.87
CA MET A 154 -12.09 0.64 -23.30
C MET A 154 -13.30 1.36 -23.91
N ASN A 155 -13.74 2.47 -23.31
CA ASN A 155 -14.87 3.26 -23.81
C ASN A 155 -14.56 3.95 -25.14
N GLN A 156 -13.32 4.41 -25.34
CA GLN A 156 -12.90 4.99 -26.62
C GLN A 156 -12.83 3.93 -27.73
N ALA A 157 -12.26 2.76 -27.45
CA ALA A 157 -12.19 1.65 -28.41
C ALA A 157 -13.59 1.17 -28.85
N LYS A 158 -14.59 1.21 -27.96
CA LYS A 158 -15.99 0.91 -28.29
C LYS A 158 -16.65 1.96 -29.19
N LYS A 159 -16.27 3.24 -29.08
CA LYS A 159 -16.86 4.35 -29.84
C LYS A 159 -16.31 4.46 -31.26
N ASP A 160 -15.08 4.00 -31.50
CA ASP A 160 -14.47 3.99 -32.83
C ASP A 160 -13.73 2.66 -33.09
N PRO A 161 -14.47 1.60 -33.47
CA PRO A 161 -13.90 0.28 -33.76
C PRO A 161 -12.93 0.29 -34.94
N GLU A 162 -13.14 1.17 -35.93
CA GLU A 162 -12.30 1.25 -37.13
C GLU A 162 -10.92 1.87 -36.84
N ALA A 163 -10.83 2.83 -35.91
CA ALA A 163 -9.56 3.36 -35.43
C ALA A 163 -8.75 2.33 -34.62
N ALA A 164 -9.42 1.42 -33.90
CA ALA A 164 -8.76 0.31 -33.21
C ALA A 164 -8.20 -0.73 -34.20
N VAL A 165 -8.93 -1.04 -35.27
CA VAL A 165 -8.48 -1.94 -36.35
C VAL A 165 -7.33 -1.34 -37.17
N LYS A 166 -7.32 -0.01 -37.41
CA LYS A 166 -6.24 0.69 -38.12
C LYS A 166 -4.93 0.83 -37.32
N LYS A 167 -4.95 0.67 -35.99
CA LYS A 167 -3.76 0.83 -35.11
C LYS A 167 -2.96 -0.47 -34.88
N GLY A 168 -3.32 -1.59 -35.51
CA GLY A 168 -2.54 -2.84 -35.52
C GLY A 168 -2.49 -3.60 -34.17
N ASP A 169 -1.62 -4.61 -34.09
CA ASP A 169 -1.52 -5.55 -32.94
C ASP A 169 -1.31 -4.87 -31.57
N LYS A 170 -0.64 -3.71 -31.55
CA LYS A 170 -0.40 -2.91 -30.35
C LYS A 170 -1.70 -2.43 -29.70
N ALA A 171 -2.67 -1.94 -30.48
CA ALA A 171 -3.93 -1.44 -29.94
C ALA A 171 -4.79 -2.57 -29.36
N LYS A 172 -4.78 -3.74 -30.01
CA LYS A 172 -5.44 -4.95 -29.50
C LYS A 172 -4.84 -5.39 -28.17
N ARG A 173 -3.50 -5.48 -28.07
CA ARG A 173 -2.84 -5.86 -26.80
C ARG A 173 -3.13 -4.88 -25.67
N LEU A 174 -3.15 -3.56 -25.95
CA LEU A 174 -3.52 -2.56 -24.95
C LEU A 174 -4.97 -2.71 -24.45
N PHE A 175 -5.90 -3.07 -25.33
CA PHE A 175 -7.28 -3.36 -24.93
C PHE A 175 -7.37 -4.63 -24.05
N ASP A 176 -6.66 -5.69 -24.44
CA ASP A 176 -6.63 -6.94 -23.67
C ASP A 176 -6.05 -6.69 -22.27
N LEU A 177 -4.93 -5.96 -22.17
CA LEU A 177 -4.32 -5.56 -20.90
C LEU A 177 -5.25 -4.72 -20.03
N ALA A 178 -5.95 -3.73 -20.60
CA ALA A 178 -6.92 -2.92 -19.85
C ALA A 178 -8.08 -3.77 -19.29
N SER A 179 -8.54 -4.76 -20.06
CA SER A 179 -9.57 -5.72 -19.63
C SER A 179 -9.06 -6.66 -18.52
N GLU A 180 -7.82 -7.16 -18.65
CA GLU A 180 -7.17 -7.96 -17.61
C GLU A 180 -6.97 -7.17 -16.32
N GLN A 181 -6.48 -5.93 -16.42
CA GLN A 181 -6.28 -5.02 -15.30
C GLN A 181 -7.58 -4.76 -14.53
N LYS A 182 -8.65 -4.44 -15.25
CA LYS A 182 -9.96 -4.19 -14.65
C LYS A 182 -10.48 -5.40 -13.87
N LYS A 183 -10.49 -6.57 -14.50
CA LYS A 183 -10.97 -7.81 -13.86
C LYS A 183 -10.17 -8.16 -12.62
N LEU A 184 -8.85 -7.99 -12.68
CA LEU A 184 -7.97 -8.29 -11.56
C LEU A 184 -8.17 -7.29 -10.41
N GLY A 185 -8.25 -6.00 -10.71
CA GLY A 185 -8.55 -4.96 -9.71
C GLY A 185 -9.91 -5.15 -9.04
N GLU A 186 -10.95 -5.49 -9.81
CA GLU A 186 -12.28 -5.82 -9.27
C GLU A 186 -12.22 -7.03 -8.31
N TYR A 187 -11.47 -8.08 -8.67
CA TYR A 187 -11.27 -9.26 -7.83
C TYR A 187 -10.55 -8.95 -6.51
N ILE A 188 -9.46 -8.18 -6.56
CA ILE A 188 -8.72 -7.73 -5.38
C ILE A 188 -9.64 -6.88 -4.49
N THR A 189 -10.36 -5.93 -5.08
CA THR A 189 -11.27 -5.02 -4.38
C THR A 189 -12.40 -5.79 -3.69
N GLU A 190 -13.01 -6.77 -4.35
CA GLU A 190 -14.07 -7.60 -3.75
C GLU A 190 -13.57 -8.32 -2.49
N ARG A 191 -12.38 -8.92 -2.57
CA ARG A 191 -11.76 -9.66 -1.46
C ARG A 191 -11.43 -8.74 -0.29
N MET A 192 -10.85 -7.58 -0.56
CA MET A 192 -10.51 -6.59 0.46
C MET A 192 -11.75 -5.94 1.08
N THR A 193 -12.82 -5.74 0.29
CA THR A 193 -14.11 -5.27 0.82
C THR A 193 -14.73 -6.27 1.80
N ARG A 194 -14.61 -7.58 1.53
CA ARG A 194 -15.02 -8.62 2.48
C ARG A 194 -14.26 -8.54 3.80
N VAL A 195 -12.93 -8.35 3.74
CA VAL A 195 -12.10 -8.17 4.94
C VAL A 195 -12.52 -6.92 5.71
N ALA A 196 -12.70 -5.79 5.04
CA ALA A 196 -13.19 -4.56 5.65
C ALA A 196 -14.55 -4.75 6.33
N GLY A 197 -15.47 -5.49 5.70
CA GLY A 197 -16.76 -5.82 6.30
C GLY A 197 -16.66 -6.67 7.58
N ILE A 198 -15.70 -7.60 7.65
CA ILE A 198 -15.45 -8.40 8.86
C ILE A 198 -14.93 -7.51 9.98
N LEU A 199 -13.95 -6.65 9.70
CA LEU A 199 -13.42 -5.70 10.68
C LEU A 199 -14.50 -4.72 11.17
N HIS A 200 -15.33 -4.22 10.26
CA HIS A 200 -16.44 -3.35 10.61
C HIS A 200 -17.47 -4.03 11.52
N ASN A 201 -17.74 -5.33 11.31
CA ASN A 201 -18.61 -6.08 12.21
C ASN A 201 -18.03 -6.17 13.63
N VAL A 202 -16.70 -6.25 13.78
CA VAL A 202 -16.03 -6.19 15.10
C VAL A 202 -16.28 -4.83 15.75
N GLU A 203 -16.15 -3.72 15.01
CA GLU A 203 -16.43 -2.37 15.52
C GLU A 203 -17.89 -2.18 15.96
N ILE A 204 -18.85 -2.75 15.21
CA ILE A 204 -20.26 -2.74 15.60
C ILE A 204 -20.46 -3.49 16.92
N GLN A 205 -19.86 -4.68 17.06
CA GLN A 205 -19.95 -5.45 18.31
C GLN A 205 -19.28 -4.71 19.47
N ASP A 206 -18.14 -4.08 19.24
CA ASP A 206 -17.42 -3.28 20.22
C ASP A 206 -18.30 -2.15 20.77
N SER A 207 -18.96 -1.38 19.89
CA SER A 207 -19.88 -0.32 20.30
C SER A 207 -21.03 -0.83 21.19
N ILE A 208 -21.58 -2.01 20.87
CA ILE A 208 -22.66 -2.63 21.64
C ILE A 208 -22.15 -3.11 23.00
N GLU A 209 -21.03 -3.82 23.03
CA GLU A 209 -20.50 -4.42 24.25
C GLU A 209 -19.88 -3.39 25.18
N THR A 210 -19.29 -2.32 24.64
CA THR A 210 -18.79 -1.17 25.41
C THR A 210 -19.94 -0.49 26.14
N ARG A 211 -21.08 -0.24 25.47
CA ARG A 211 -22.26 0.32 26.13
C ARG A 211 -22.75 -0.57 27.29
N LYS A 212 -22.78 -1.89 27.10
CA LYS A 212 -23.16 -2.85 28.15
C LYS A 212 -22.16 -2.87 29.31
N LEU A 213 -20.88 -2.68 29.03
CA LEU A 213 -19.84 -2.57 30.05
C LEU A 213 -20.05 -1.30 30.87
N GLU A 214 -20.19 -0.15 30.22
CA GLU A 214 -20.41 1.16 30.84
C GLU A 214 -21.66 1.18 31.74
N GLU A 215 -22.78 0.61 31.27
CA GLU A 215 -24.01 0.48 32.07
C GLU A 215 -23.78 -0.27 33.39
N LYS A 216 -22.86 -1.24 33.39
CA LYS A 216 -22.52 -2.05 34.58
C LYS A 216 -21.43 -1.43 35.43
N THR A 217 -20.45 -0.75 34.84
CA THR A 217 -19.33 -0.16 35.60
C THR A 217 -19.70 1.16 36.26
N ARG A 218 -20.56 1.98 35.64
CA ARG A 218 -20.96 3.29 36.18
C ARG A 218 -21.40 3.28 37.66
N PRO A 219 -22.33 2.42 38.12
CA PRO A 219 -22.70 2.39 39.54
C PRO A 219 -21.60 1.87 40.48
N LEU A 220 -20.59 1.16 39.94
CA LEU A 220 -19.42 0.72 40.70
C LEU A 220 -18.37 1.84 40.78
N GLU A 221 -18.23 2.63 39.71
CA GLU A 221 -17.35 3.80 39.66
C GLU A 221 -17.77 4.86 40.68
N GLU A 222 -19.07 5.03 40.92
CA GLU A 222 -19.61 5.89 41.98
C GLU A 222 -19.20 5.45 43.41
N GLN A 223 -18.75 4.20 43.59
CA GLN A 223 -18.30 3.66 44.88
C GLN A 223 -16.79 3.81 45.08
N LEU A 224 -16.06 4.28 44.06
CA LEU A 224 -14.62 4.50 44.15
C LEU A 224 -14.33 5.69 45.04
N CYS A 225 -13.45 5.48 46.02
CA CYS A 225 -13.03 6.55 46.89
C CYS A 225 -11.93 7.37 46.21
N SER A 226 -12.02 8.70 46.31
CA SER A 226 -10.95 9.62 45.92
C SER A 226 -10.41 10.36 47.14
N GLY A 227 -9.09 10.41 47.29
CA GLY A 227 -8.44 11.12 48.41
C GLY A 227 -8.35 10.29 49.70
N ILE A 228 -8.58 10.92 50.86
CA ILE A 228 -8.47 10.28 52.18
C ILE A 228 -9.78 9.55 52.49
N CYS A 229 -9.71 8.22 52.53
CA CYS A 229 -10.86 7.35 52.78
C CYS A 229 -10.88 6.84 54.21
N THR A 230 -12.07 6.70 54.79
CA THR A 230 -12.23 5.86 55.98
C THR A 230 -11.93 4.39 55.63
N PRO A 231 -11.60 3.53 56.62
CA PRO A 231 -11.39 2.11 56.38
C PRO A 231 -12.57 1.42 55.68
N ALA A 232 -13.80 1.83 55.99
CA ALA A 232 -15.01 1.30 55.37
C ALA A 232 -15.15 1.74 53.89
N GLU A 233 -14.84 3.00 53.57
CA GLU A 233 -14.85 3.50 52.20
C GLU A 233 -13.74 2.85 51.36
N ALA A 234 -12.54 2.69 51.91
CA ALA A 234 -11.45 2.00 51.24
C ALA A 234 -11.77 0.52 50.97
N ALA A 235 -12.51 -0.14 51.88
CA ALA A 235 -12.99 -1.50 51.65
C ALA A 235 -14.03 -1.58 50.52
N ARG A 236 -14.99 -0.64 50.48
CA ARG A 236 -15.98 -0.55 49.40
C ARG A 236 -15.34 -0.25 48.04
N SER A 237 -14.41 0.72 48.00
CA SER A 237 -13.67 1.09 46.78
C SER A 237 -12.94 -0.12 46.19
N ARG A 238 -12.18 -0.85 47.02
CA ARG A 238 -11.47 -2.06 46.56
C ARG A 238 -12.41 -3.16 46.08
N ALA A 239 -13.57 -3.31 46.70
CA ALA A 239 -14.58 -4.27 46.24
C ALA A 239 -15.17 -3.86 44.87
N ALA A 240 -15.39 -2.56 44.65
CA ALA A 240 -15.84 -2.02 43.37
C ALA A 240 -14.77 -2.16 42.28
N GLU A 241 -13.50 -1.85 42.58
CA GLU A 241 -12.35 -2.03 41.67
C GLU A 241 -12.25 -3.47 41.17
N LYS A 242 -12.36 -4.45 42.09
CA LYS A 242 -12.34 -5.88 41.74
C LYS A 242 -13.50 -6.25 40.81
N GLN A 243 -14.69 -5.70 41.03
CA GLN A 243 -15.85 -5.96 40.17
C GLN A 243 -15.70 -5.30 38.80
N ILE A 244 -15.23 -4.06 38.73
CA ILE A 244 -14.94 -3.35 37.47
C ILE A 244 -13.89 -4.12 36.68
N TYR A 245 -12.81 -4.56 37.32
CA TYR A 245 -11.78 -5.37 36.69
C TYR A 245 -12.35 -6.68 36.12
N ALA A 246 -13.16 -7.41 36.89
CA ALA A 246 -13.81 -8.64 36.42
C ALA A 246 -14.74 -8.40 35.23
N LEU A 247 -15.44 -7.26 35.17
CA LEU A 247 -16.26 -6.86 34.03
C LEU A 247 -15.41 -6.55 32.79
N LYS A 248 -14.29 -5.84 32.96
CA LYS A 248 -13.33 -5.56 31.87
C LYS A 248 -12.69 -6.83 31.32
N ILE A 249 -12.34 -7.79 32.19
CA ILE A 249 -11.84 -9.11 31.76
C ILE A 249 -12.88 -9.82 30.89
N LYS A 250 -14.15 -9.88 31.33
CA LYS A 250 -15.22 -10.50 30.53
C LYS A 250 -15.41 -9.82 29.16
N PHE A 251 -15.31 -8.49 29.12
CA PHE A 251 -15.37 -7.74 27.88
C PHE A 251 -14.19 -8.11 26.95
N CYS A 252 -12.97 -8.13 27.50
CA CYS A 252 -11.79 -8.54 26.76
C CYS A 252 -11.88 -9.99 26.23
N GLU A 253 -12.31 -10.95 27.07
CA GLU A 253 -12.47 -12.36 26.70
C GLU A 253 -13.50 -12.55 25.58
N LYS A 254 -14.46 -11.62 25.48
CA LYS A 254 -15.47 -11.63 24.43
C LYS A 254 -14.99 -10.98 23.13
N MET A 255 -14.34 -9.82 23.23
CA MET A 255 -13.98 -9.00 22.07
C MET A 255 -12.66 -9.41 21.42
N SER A 256 -11.67 -9.82 22.21
CA SER A 256 -10.35 -10.21 21.69
C SER A 256 -10.39 -11.39 20.70
N PRO A 257 -11.17 -12.47 20.92
CA PRO A 257 -11.28 -13.55 19.92
C PRO A 257 -11.87 -13.07 18.60
N LEU A 258 -12.85 -12.16 18.62
CA LEU A 258 -13.49 -11.61 17.42
C LEU A 258 -12.50 -10.81 16.58
N LEU A 259 -11.70 -9.96 17.24
CA LEU A 259 -10.66 -9.19 16.56
C LEU A 259 -9.53 -10.08 16.05
N ALA A 260 -9.08 -11.05 16.85
CA ALA A 260 -8.03 -11.99 16.43
C ALA A 260 -8.45 -12.82 15.20
N ASP A 261 -9.71 -13.27 15.15
CA ASP A 261 -10.25 -13.98 13.99
C ASP A 261 -10.32 -13.06 12.76
N ALA A 262 -10.78 -11.82 12.91
CA ALA A 262 -10.80 -10.84 11.82
C ALA A 262 -9.39 -10.56 11.26
N ILE A 263 -8.39 -10.38 12.13
CA ILE A 263 -6.99 -10.20 11.74
C ILE A 263 -6.46 -11.45 11.00
N SER A 264 -6.84 -12.65 11.45
CA SER A 264 -6.46 -13.92 10.82
C SER A 264 -7.04 -14.06 9.40
N GLN A 265 -8.30 -13.68 9.23
CA GLN A 265 -8.96 -13.66 7.92
C GLN A 265 -8.33 -12.62 6.97
N TYR A 266 -7.96 -11.44 7.48
CA TYR A 266 -7.16 -10.48 6.71
C TYR A 266 -5.84 -11.11 6.29
N GLN A 267 -5.03 -11.61 7.23
CA GLN A 267 -3.72 -12.19 6.91
C GLN A 267 -3.81 -13.30 5.84
N THR A 268 -4.81 -14.17 5.95
CA THR A 268 -5.05 -15.26 4.99
C THR A 268 -5.40 -14.72 3.61
N THR A 269 -6.28 -13.71 3.56
CA THR A 269 -6.70 -13.07 2.30
C THR A 269 -5.52 -12.35 1.66
N LEU A 270 -4.75 -11.57 2.42
CA LEU A 270 -3.56 -10.87 1.93
C LEU A 270 -2.55 -11.85 1.31
N LYS A 271 -2.21 -12.94 2.03
CA LYS A 271 -1.28 -13.96 1.52
C LYS A 271 -1.73 -14.54 0.18
N ALA A 272 -3.03 -14.75 0.00
CA ALA A 272 -3.59 -15.24 -1.25
C ALA A 272 -3.54 -14.21 -2.39
N LEU A 273 -3.64 -12.91 -2.07
CA LEU A 273 -3.65 -11.81 -3.04
C LEU A 273 -2.26 -11.29 -3.43
N LEU A 274 -1.19 -11.60 -2.70
CA LEU A 274 0.17 -11.12 -3.07
C LEU A 274 0.56 -11.41 -4.54
N PRO A 275 0.30 -12.61 -5.10
CA PRO A 275 0.56 -12.85 -6.52
C PRO A 275 -0.32 -12.01 -7.47
N ASP A 276 -1.56 -11.72 -7.06
CA ASP A 276 -2.49 -10.91 -7.85
C ASP A 276 -2.07 -9.43 -7.86
N TYR A 277 -1.57 -8.90 -6.74
CA TYR A 277 -0.98 -7.56 -6.69
C TYR A 277 0.21 -7.43 -7.64
N ARG A 278 1.15 -8.38 -7.63
CA ARG A 278 2.28 -8.39 -8.58
C ARG A 278 1.82 -8.40 -10.03
N LYS A 279 0.87 -9.29 -10.34
CA LYS A 279 0.32 -9.39 -11.69
C LYS A 279 -0.36 -8.10 -12.13
N LEU A 280 -1.00 -7.38 -11.21
CA LEU A 280 -1.58 -6.08 -11.51
C LEU A 280 -0.50 -5.07 -11.89
N THR A 281 0.59 -5.01 -11.12
CA THR A 281 1.75 -4.15 -11.43
C THR A 281 2.43 -4.55 -12.75
N ASP A 282 2.59 -5.85 -13.02
CA ASP A 282 3.10 -6.36 -14.31
C ASP A 282 2.28 -5.85 -15.50
N ILE A 283 0.95 -5.93 -15.39
CA ILE A 283 0.03 -5.46 -16.44
C ILE A 283 0.18 -3.95 -16.65
N GLN A 284 0.27 -3.18 -15.56
CA GLN A 284 0.49 -1.73 -15.61
C GLN A 284 1.84 -1.39 -16.27
N ASN A 285 2.91 -2.08 -15.89
CA ASN A 285 4.23 -1.96 -16.49
C ASN A 285 4.23 -2.32 -17.98
N GLU A 286 3.47 -3.34 -18.39
CA GLU A 286 3.34 -3.70 -19.80
C GLU A 286 2.61 -2.62 -20.61
N ILE A 287 1.56 -2.01 -20.04
CA ILE A 287 0.86 -0.87 -20.64
C ILE A 287 1.83 0.31 -20.82
N VAL A 288 2.54 0.70 -19.77
CA VAL A 288 3.59 1.75 -19.78
C VAL A 288 4.61 1.47 -20.89
N ARG A 289 5.11 0.23 -20.99
CA ARG A 289 6.08 -0.19 -22.00
C ARG A 289 5.53 -0.10 -23.42
N LEU A 290 4.32 -0.60 -23.65
CA LEU A 290 3.69 -0.58 -24.97
C LEU A 290 3.42 0.86 -25.41
N GLN A 291 2.93 1.69 -24.50
CA GLN A 291 2.65 3.10 -24.78
C GLN A 291 3.92 3.94 -24.87
N GLN A 292 5.05 3.45 -24.36
CA GLN A 292 6.30 4.21 -24.26
C GLN A 292 6.09 5.51 -23.46
N THR A 293 5.23 5.44 -22.45
CA THR A 293 4.85 6.56 -21.58
C THR A 293 5.06 6.16 -20.14
N GLY A 294 5.60 7.07 -19.33
CA GLY A 294 5.78 6.84 -17.89
C GLY A 294 7.01 6.01 -17.53
N VAL A 295 7.02 5.52 -16.29
CA VAL A 295 8.12 4.74 -15.69
C VAL A 295 7.58 3.43 -15.16
N MET A 296 8.35 2.37 -15.32
CA MET A 296 8.02 1.06 -14.76
C MET A 296 8.49 1.03 -13.31
N VAL A 297 7.64 0.53 -12.42
CA VAL A 297 7.95 0.34 -11.00
C VAL A 297 8.20 -1.14 -10.71
N PRO A 298 8.91 -1.50 -9.63
CA PRO A 298 9.05 -2.90 -9.24
C PRO A 298 7.68 -3.55 -8.95
N ASP A 299 7.52 -4.81 -9.37
CA ASP A 299 6.24 -5.54 -9.30
C ASP A 299 5.75 -5.75 -7.85
N ASP A 300 6.64 -5.62 -6.87
CA ASP A 300 6.33 -5.75 -5.44
C ASP A 300 5.78 -4.48 -4.78
N LEU A 301 5.72 -3.33 -5.49
CA LEU A 301 5.30 -2.05 -4.88
C LEU A 301 3.95 -2.15 -4.15
N SER A 302 2.90 -2.59 -4.85
CA SER A 302 1.57 -2.75 -4.25
C SER A 302 1.53 -3.82 -3.14
N CYS A 303 2.43 -4.80 -3.18
CA CYS A 303 2.54 -5.80 -2.13
C CYS A 303 3.10 -5.20 -0.83
N TYR A 304 4.09 -4.29 -0.91
CA TYR A 304 4.62 -3.60 0.26
C TYR A 304 3.53 -2.80 0.97
N THR A 305 2.76 -2.02 0.21
CA THR A 305 1.63 -1.24 0.74
C THR A 305 0.59 -2.14 1.40
N ALA A 306 0.19 -3.24 0.74
CA ALA A 306 -0.78 -4.17 1.31
C ALA A 306 -0.30 -4.86 2.61
N VAL A 307 1.01 -5.12 2.75
CA VAL A 307 1.59 -5.63 4.01
C VAL A 307 1.61 -4.55 5.09
N SER A 308 1.88 -3.29 4.73
CA SER A 308 1.85 -2.16 5.68
C SER A 308 0.44 -1.95 6.26
N GLU A 309 -0.59 -1.96 5.41
CA GLU A 309 -1.99 -1.84 5.84
C GLU A 309 -2.41 -2.99 6.77
N TYR A 310 -1.98 -4.22 6.47
CA TYR A 310 -2.21 -5.34 7.39
C TYR A 310 -1.47 -5.15 8.72
N ALA A 311 -0.25 -4.62 8.70
CA ALA A 311 0.53 -4.35 9.91
C ALA A 311 -0.18 -3.33 10.82
N ASP A 312 -0.86 -2.33 10.24
CA ASP A 312 -1.70 -1.39 11.00
C ASP A 312 -2.84 -2.10 11.73
N VAL A 313 -3.57 -2.98 11.04
CA VAL A 313 -4.65 -3.74 11.69
C VAL A 313 -4.10 -4.73 12.72
N LEU A 314 -2.95 -5.34 12.46
CA LEU A 314 -2.29 -6.23 13.42
C LEU A 314 -1.86 -5.50 14.71
N SER A 315 -1.51 -4.22 14.62
CA SER A 315 -1.11 -3.42 15.79
C SER A 315 -2.24 -3.29 16.82
N GLU A 316 -3.49 -3.43 16.38
CA GLU A 316 -4.69 -3.40 17.22
C GLU A 316 -4.95 -4.71 17.95
N ALA A 317 -4.14 -5.76 17.78
CA ALA A 317 -4.44 -7.09 18.33
C ALA A 317 -4.59 -7.12 19.88
N TYR A 318 -4.00 -6.16 20.58
CA TYR A 318 -4.15 -5.98 22.03
C TYR A 318 -5.13 -4.87 22.43
N ARG A 319 -5.97 -4.36 21.52
CA ARG A 319 -6.93 -3.26 21.75
C ARG A 319 -7.75 -3.42 23.04
N TYR A 320 -8.17 -4.64 23.35
CA TYR A 320 -9.05 -4.93 24.48
C TYR A 320 -8.31 -5.39 25.74
N TRP A 321 -6.98 -5.29 25.76
CA TRP A 321 -6.16 -5.65 26.92
C TRP A 321 -6.53 -4.84 28.17
N VAL A 322 -6.50 -5.49 29.34
CA VAL A 322 -6.90 -4.90 30.63
C VAL A 322 -5.70 -4.71 31.57
N GLY A 323 -4.67 -5.55 31.44
CA GLY A 323 -3.53 -5.59 32.37
C GLY A 323 -3.80 -6.44 33.60
N LYS A 324 -2.77 -6.64 34.43
CA LYS A 324 -2.91 -7.36 35.71
C LYS A 324 -3.56 -6.45 36.75
N PHE A 325 -4.48 -7.02 37.54
CA PHE A 325 -4.97 -6.34 38.73
C PHE A 325 -3.88 -6.33 39.81
N ASN A 326 -3.51 -5.15 40.30
CA ASN A 326 -2.59 -5.01 41.42
C ASN A 326 -3.43 -4.85 42.70
N ASP A 327 -3.35 -5.84 43.59
CA ASP A 327 -3.96 -5.81 44.93
C ASP A 327 -3.21 -4.84 45.89
#